data_AF-A0A8B8BA15-F1
#
_entry.id   AF-A0A8B8BA15-F1
#
_cell.length_a   1.000
_cell.length_b   1.000
_cell.length_c   1.000
_cell.angle_alpha   90.00
_cell.angle_beta   90.00
_cell.angle_gamma   90.00
#
_symmetry.space_group_name_H-M   'P 1'
#
loop_
_entity.id
_entity.type
_entity.pdbx_description
1 polymer ?
#
loop_
_entity_poly.entity_id
_entity_poly.type
_entity_poly.pdbx_seq_one_letter_code
_entity_poly.pdbx_strand_id
1 'polypeptide(L)'
;MTTVLDCPKTPSDVVTLGDPSEGQQLFRQNFFTDLCRYVGEFVQCANDHNVDSDPDCEEIKPYFSHLSQCKTTLCGNPILPILEKIQGCLNSKHLEVTAFRLRFITLINSSQSEKIFCRSYRKLVEKTIVRLKTCSSTLFQWSKAKEMVLRKNFYPAISCTAFPFRCDES
;
A
#
# COMPACT_ATOMS: atom_id res chain seq x y z
N MET A 1 -27.22 -5.22 5.68
CA MET A 1 -25.79 -5.54 5.51
C MET A 1 -25.15 -4.84 4.30
N THR A 2 -25.91 -4.53 3.23
CA THR A 2 -25.51 -3.62 2.12
C THR A 2 -25.08 -2.22 2.57
N THR A 3 -25.53 -1.77 3.75
CA THR A 3 -25.37 -0.41 4.24
C THR A 3 -23.93 0.07 4.42
N VAL A 4 -22.98 -0.80 4.77
CA VAL A 4 -21.58 -0.38 5.03
C VAL A 4 -20.78 -0.22 3.74
N LEU A 5 -21.03 -1.06 2.74
CA LEU A 5 -20.36 -0.97 1.44
C LEU A 5 -20.86 0.22 0.62
N ASP A 6 -22.09 0.65 0.87
CA ASP A 6 -22.73 1.80 0.20
C ASP A 6 -22.47 3.15 0.93
N CYS A 7 -21.85 3.12 2.12
CA CYS A 7 -21.53 4.32 2.89
C CYS A 7 -20.54 5.28 2.20
N PRO A 8 -19.42 4.82 1.61
CA PRO A 8 -18.45 5.72 1.03
C PRO A 8 -19.06 6.51 -0.14
N LYS A 9 -18.79 7.82 -0.17
CA LYS A 9 -19.18 8.67 -1.30
C LYS A 9 -18.21 8.50 -2.46
N THR A 10 -16.97 8.19 -2.13
CA THR A 10 -15.94 7.85 -3.10
C THR A 10 -16.26 6.48 -3.69
N PRO A 11 -16.25 6.32 -5.03
CA PRO A 11 -16.48 5.03 -5.67
C PRO A 11 -15.52 3.94 -5.18
N SER A 12 -16.01 2.70 -5.04
CA SER A 12 -15.19 1.58 -4.54
C SER A 12 -14.15 1.08 -5.53
N ASP A 13 -14.31 1.34 -6.82
CA ASP A 13 -13.31 1.03 -7.86
C ASP A 13 -11.99 1.78 -7.64
N VAL A 14 -11.98 2.83 -6.80
CA VAL A 14 -10.76 3.58 -6.52
C VAL A 14 -9.69 2.74 -5.84
N VAL A 15 -10.08 1.67 -5.13
CA VAL A 15 -9.18 0.75 -4.44
C VAL A 15 -8.50 -0.25 -5.38
N THR A 16 -8.99 -0.36 -6.61
CA THR A 16 -8.47 -1.28 -7.61
C THR A 16 -7.30 -0.65 -8.35
N LEU A 17 -6.23 -1.42 -8.53
CA LEU A 17 -5.11 -1.04 -9.38
C LEU A 17 -5.49 -1.26 -10.84
N GLY A 18 -4.98 -0.42 -11.73
CA GLY A 18 -5.15 -0.64 -13.17
C GLY A 18 -4.31 -1.82 -13.68
N ASP A 19 -4.64 -2.30 -14.87
CA ASP A 19 -3.89 -3.34 -15.58
C ASP A 19 -3.03 -2.76 -16.72
N PRO A 20 -1.70 -2.68 -16.55
CA PRO A 20 -0.78 -2.26 -17.62
C PRO A 20 -0.84 -3.13 -18.89
N SER A 21 -1.25 -4.39 -18.80
CA SER A 21 -1.41 -5.26 -19.96
C SER A 21 -2.61 -4.87 -20.84
N GLU A 22 -3.58 -4.18 -20.25
CA GLU A 22 -4.74 -3.60 -20.93
C GLU A 22 -4.51 -2.12 -21.32
N GLY A 23 -3.28 -1.62 -21.21
CA GLY A 23 -2.93 -0.23 -21.52
C GLY A 23 -3.31 0.77 -20.42
N GLN A 24 -3.67 0.30 -19.22
CA GLN A 24 -4.02 1.15 -18.09
C GLN A 24 -2.77 1.52 -17.27
N GLN A 25 -2.84 2.62 -16.52
CA GLN A 25 -1.83 2.91 -15.51
C GLN A 25 -2.05 2.03 -14.29
N LEU A 26 -0.99 1.39 -13.77
CA LEU A 26 -1.05 0.62 -12.52
C LEU A 26 -1.65 1.47 -11.38
N PHE A 27 -1.16 2.70 -11.25
CA PHE A 27 -1.71 3.74 -10.39
C PHE A 27 -2.25 4.87 -11.27
N ARG A 28 -3.55 4.90 -11.53
CA ARG A 28 -4.20 6.00 -12.29
C ARG A 28 -3.95 7.37 -11.66
N GLN A 29 -4.14 8.45 -12.42
CA GLN A 29 -4.05 9.80 -11.89
C GLN A 29 -4.87 9.95 -10.59
N ASN A 30 -4.30 10.60 -9.58
CA ASN A 30 -4.89 10.81 -8.25
C ASN A 30 -5.19 9.53 -7.44
N PHE A 31 -4.73 8.35 -7.87
CA PHE A 31 -4.96 7.06 -7.20
C PHE A 31 -4.79 7.13 -5.68
N PHE A 32 -3.65 7.63 -5.18
CA PHE A 32 -3.36 7.64 -3.74
C PHE A 32 -4.30 8.57 -2.97
N THR A 33 -4.63 9.73 -3.55
CA THR A 33 -5.55 10.69 -2.95
C THR A 33 -6.97 10.11 -2.86
N ASP A 34 -7.46 9.51 -3.95
CA ASP A 34 -8.81 8.93 -4.00
C ASP A 34 -8.91 7.67 -3.14
N LEU A 35 -7.89 6.81 -3.16
CA LEU A 35 -7.78 5.65 -2.26
C LEU A 35 -7.87 6.10 -0.81
N CYS A 36 -7.10 7.10 -0.41
CA CYS A 36 -7.10 7.54 0.99
C CYS A 36 -8.39 8.25 1.41
N ARG A 37 -9.09 8.92 0.48
CA ARG A 37 -10.45 9.42 0.73
C ARG A 37 -11.41 8.26 1.00
N TYR A 38 -11.44 7.27 0.11
CA TYR A 38 -12.29 6.08 0.26
C TYR A 38 -11.99 5.31 1.54
N VAL A 39 -10.72 5.04 1.83
CA VAL A 39 -10.29 4.37 3.07
C VAL A 39 -10.77 5.13 4.30
N GLY A 40 -10.67 6.47 4.29
CA GLY A 40 -11.16 7.31 5.38
C GLY A 40 -12.66 7.19 5.59
N GLU A 41 -13.44 7.32 4.51
CA GLU A 41 -14.91 7.21 4.52
C GLU A 41 -15.37 5.82 4.98
N PHE A 42 -14.79 4.76 4.40
CA PHE A 42 -15.17 3.39 4.71
C PHE A 42 -14.86 3.02 6.16
N VAL A 43 -13.65 3.30 6.65
CA VAL A 43 -13.25 2.98 8.03
C VAL A 43 -14.12 3.74 9.03
N GLN A 44 -14.49 4.98 8.74
CA GLN A 44 -15.41 5.73 9.62
C GLN A 44 -16.78 5.07 9.66
N CYS A 45 -17.39 4.75 8.51
CA CYS A 45 -18.69 4.08 8.50
C CYS A 45 -18.64 2.70 9.18
N ALA A 46 -17.61 1.91 8.94
CA ALA A 46 -17.45 0.61 9.59
C ALA A 46 -17.38 0.74 11.13
N ASN A 47 -16.71 1.79 11.64
CA ASN A 47 -16.70 2.10 13.07
C ASN A 47 -18.08 2.54 13.58
N ASP A 48 -18.78 3.42 12.85
CA ASP A 48 -20.12 3.90 13.22
C ASP A 48 -21.14 2.76 13.29
N HIS A 49 -20.93 1.70 12.50
CA HIS A 49 -21.74 0.48 12.47
C HIS A 49 -21.19 -0.66 13.34
N ASN A 50 -20.12 -0.46 14.12
CA ASN A 50 -19.50 -1.49 14.98
C ASN A 50 -19.11 -2.79 14.27
N VAL A 51 -18.68 -2.72 13.00
CA VAL A 51 -18.38 -3.87 12.13
C VAL A 51 -17.45 -4.90 12.77
N ASP A 52 -16.47 -4.47 13.55
CA ASP A 52 -15.48 -5.35 14.18
C ASP A 52 -16.10 -6.28 15.23
N SER A 53 -17.07 -5.76 16.00
CA SER A 53 -17.72 -6.48 17.11
C SER A 53 -19.02 -7.17 16.69
N ASP A 54 -19.58 -6.81 15.54
CA ASP A 54 -20.84 -7.37 15.04
C ASP A 54 -20.62 -8.75 14.40
N PRO A 55 -21.20 -9.85 14.94
CA PRO A 55 -21.08 -11.18 14.36
C PRO A 55 -21.80 -11.33 13.01
N ASP A 56 -22.73 -10.44 12.67
CA ASP A 56 -23.38 -10.46 11.36
C ASP A 56 -22.41 -9.91 10.29
N CYS A 57 -21.41 -9.11 10.66
CA CYS A 57 -20.48 -8.47 9.72
C CYS A 57 -19.27 -9.33 9.29
N GLU A 58 -19.26 -10.66 9.52
CA GLU A 58 -18.11 -11.54 9.24
C GLU A 58 -17.58 -11.43 7.80
N GLU A 59 -18.44 -11.23 6.80
CA GLU A 59 -18.02 -11.08 5.40
C GLU A 59 -17.26 -9.76 5.15
N ILE A 60 -17.56 -8.72 5.92
CA ILE A 60 -17.00 -7.37 5.76
C ILE A 60 -15.73 -7.20 6.61
N LYS A 61 -15.61 -7.92 7.73
CA LYS A 61 -14.46 -7.82 8.66
C LYS A 61 -13.09 -7.93 7.99
N PRO A 62 -12.83 -8.86 7.05
CA PRO A 62 -11.53 -8.93 6.37
C PRO A 62 -11.25 -7.67 5.53
N TYR A 63 -12.27 -7.15 4.85
CA TYR A 63 -12.15 -5.94 4.05
C TYR A 63 -11.94 -4.70 4.92
N PHE A 64 -12.69 -4.59 6.02
CA PHE A 64 -12.48 -3.56 7.04
C PHE A 64 -11.07 -3.61 7.64
N SER A 65 -10.59 -4.79 8.02
CA SER A 65 -9.23 -4.99 8.55
C SER A 65 -8.17 -4.54 7.54
N HIS A 66 -8.35 -4.90 6.26
CA HIS A 66 -7.46 -4.47 5.19
C HIS A 66 -7.42 -2.94 5.01
N LEU A 67 -8.59 -2.28 4.95
CA LEU A 67 -8.65 -0.82 4.78
C LEU A 67 -8.19 -0.06 6.03
N SER A 68 -8.46 -0.58 7.22
CA SER A 68 -7.92 -0.06 8.48
C SER A 68 -6.39 -0.14 8.51
N GLN A 69 -5.82 -1.23 8.02
CA GLN A 69 -4.36 -1.33 7.83
C GLN A 69 -3.89 -0.26 6.84
N CYS A 70 -4.55 -0.12 5.70
CA CYS A 70 -4.23 0.89 4.68
C CYS A 70 -4.25 2.31 5.23
N LYS A 71 -5.21 2.62 6.10
CA LYS A 71 -5.33 3.92 6.77
C LYS A 71 -4.06 4.26 7.56
N THR A 72 -3.49 3.28 8.26
CA THR A 72 -2.31 3.50 9.11
C THR A 72 -0.99 3.39 8.35
N THR A 73 -0.91 2.50 7.36
CA THR A 73 0.35 2.21 6.67
C THR A 73 0.61 3.06 5.43
N LEU A 74 -0.44 3.60 4.83
CA LEU A 74 -0.38 4.49 3.68
C LEU A 74 -0.89 5.88 4.04
N CYS A 75 -2.18 5.99 4.38
CA CYS A 75 -2.86 7.29 4.40
C CYS A 75 -2.43 8.23 5.54
N GLY A 76 -2.12 7.68 6.70
CA GLY A 76 -1.55 8.40 7.84
C GLY A 76 -0.03 8.39 7.88
N ASN A 77 0.65 7.89 6.84
CA ASN A 77 2.08 7.64 6.86
C ASN A 77 2.87 8.70 6.06
N PRO A 78 4.05 9.15 6.53
CA PRO A 78 4.89 10.13 5.81
C PRO A 78 5.34 9.69 4.42
N ILE A 79 5.16 8.41 4.06
CA ILE A 79 5.45 7.90 2.72
C ILE A 79 4.43 8.37 1.65
N LEU A 80 3.18 8.67 2.01
CA LEU A 80 2.14 9.08 1.06
C LEU A 80 2.58 10.22 0.13
N PRO A 81 3.04 11.39 0.63
CA PRO A 81 3.46 12.49 -0.24
C PRO A 81 4.69 12.15 -1.10
N ILE A 82 5.45 11.11 -0.74
CA ILE A 82 6.53 10.60 -1.59
C ILE A 82 5.93 9.80 -2.75
N LEU A 83 5.03 8.86 -2.46
CA LEU A 83 4.37 8.01 -3.47
C LEU A 83 3.58 8.83 -4.48
N GLU A 84 2.85 9.86 -4.03
CA GLU A 84 2.15 10.80 -4.91
C GLU A 84 3.11 11.46 -5.90
N LYS A 85 4.27 11.95 -5.43
CA LYS A 85 5.27 12.63 -6.27
C LYS A 85 6.01 11.69 -7.22
N ILE A 86 6.14 10.41 -6.85
CA ILE A 86 6.81 9.40 -7.70
C ILE A 86 5.81 8.50 -8.45
N GLN A 87 4.52 8.81 -8.46
CA GLN A 87 3.48 8.00 -9.11
C GLN A 87 3.83 7.68 -10.57
N GLY A 88 4.24 8.69 -11.35
CA GLY A 88 4.65 8.49 -12.74
C GLY A 88 5.85 7.53 -12.88
N CYS A 89 6.79 7.56 -11.92
CA CYS A 89 7.90 6.61 -11.87
C CYS A 89 7.42 5.20 -11.49
N LEU A 90 6.50 5.07 -10.53
CA LEU A 90 5.92 3.78 -10.16
C LEU A 90 5.21 3.14 -11.36
N ASN A 91 4.51 3.93 -12.18
CA ASN A 91 3.88 3.45 -13.42
C ASN A 91 4.90 3.08 -14.50
N SER A 92 5.94 3.88 -14.71
CA SER A 92 7.00 3.56 -15.70
C SER A 92 7.83 2.33 -15.28
N LYS A 93 7.80 1.98 -14.00
CA LYS A 93 8.43 0.80 -13.38
C LYS A 93 7.42 -0.21 -12.85
N HIS A 94 6.24 -0.31 -13.50
CA HIS A 94 5.15 -1.16 -13.01
C HIS A 94 5.58 -2.63 -12.90
N LEU A 95 6.43 -3.14 -13.80
CA LEU A 95 6.94 -4.51 -13.74
C LEU A 95 7.76 -4.74 -12.45
N GLU A 96 8.61 -3.80 -12.07
CA GLU A 96 9.38 -3.87 -10.82
C GLU A 96 8.48 -3.79 -9.58
N VAL A 97 7.45 -2.93 -9.61
CA VAL A 97 6.47 -2.80 -8.52
C VAL A 97 5.64 -4.08 -8.36
N THR A 98 5.15 -4.64 -9.47
CA THR A 98 4.38 -5.90 -9.46
C THR A 98 5.25 -7.07 -9.02
N ALA A 99 6.47 -7.19 -9.53
CA ALA A 99 7.41 -8.22 -9.11
C ALA A 99 7.78 -8.11 -7.63
N PHE A 100 7.90 -6.89 -7.10
CA PHE A 100 8.09 -6.66 -5.67
C PHE A 100 6.91 -7.19 -4.84
N ARG A 101 5.68 -6.83 -5.21
CA ARG A 101 4.46 -7.30 -4.51
C ARG A 101 4.38 -8.83 -4.48
N LEU A 102 4.58 -9.47 -5.63
CA LEU A 102 4.57 -10.94 -5.74
C LEU A 102 5.64 -11.59 -4.86
N ARG A 103 6.90 -11.13 -4.96
CA ARG A 103 8.00 -11.68 -4.15
C ARG A 103 7.80 -11.48 -2.66
N PHE A 104 7.21 -10.37 -2.25
CA PHE A 104 6.91 -10.14 -0.85
C PHE A 104 5.80 -11.07 -0.34
N ILE A 105 4.73 -11.28 -1.12
CA ILE A 105 3.67 -12.25 -0.76
C ILE A 105 4.28 -13.65 -0.59
N THR A 106 5.15 -14.06 -1.52
CA THR A 106 5.91 -15.31 -1.36
C THR A 106 6.74 -15.32 -0.07
N LEU A 107 7.39 -14.20 0.27
CA LEU A 107 8.19 -14.09 1.48
C LEU A 107 7.35 -14.26 2.75
N ILE A 108 6.16 -13.64 2.83
CA ILE A 108 5.20 -13.85 3.93
C ILE A 108 4.83 -15.33 4.03
N ASN A 109 4.41 -15.92 2.91
CA ASN A 109 3.85 -17.28 2.91
C ASN A 109 4.90 -18.37 3.15
N SER A 110 6.18 -18.06 2.96
CA SER A 110 7.27 -19.03 3.09
C SER A 110 7.67 -19.39 4.52
N SER A 111 6.92 -18.95 5.54
CA SER A 111 7.06 -19.32 6.97
C SER A 111 8.52 -19.34 7.46
N GLN A 112 9.18 -18.18 7.38
CA GLN A 112 10.57 -18.00 7.79
C GLN A 112 10.67 -17.33 9.17
N SER A 113 11.79 -17.53 9.88
CA SER A 113 12.07 -16.77 11.11
C SER A 113 12.23 -15.27 10.84
N GLU A 114 11.95 -14.43 11.84
CA GLU A 114 12.05 -12.96 11.76
C GLU A 114 13.36 -12.50 11.11
N LYS A 115 14.49 -13.04 11.54
CA LYS A 115 15.81 -12.68 11.03
C LYS A 115 15.95 -12.93 9.54
N ILE A 116 15.45 -14.06 9.04
CA ILE A 116 15.55 -14.43 7.62
C ILE A 116 14.57 -13.58 6.81
N PHE A 117 13.34 -13.43 7.30
CA PHE A 117 12.32 -12.59 6.69
C PHE A 117 12.83 -11.15 6.52
N CYS A 118 13.29 -10.52 7.61
CA CYS A 118 13.72 -9.13 7.58
C CYS A 118 14.94 -8.89 6.70
N ARG A 119 15.91 -9.80 6.68
CA ARG A 119 17.05 -9.71 5.76
C ARG A 119 16.60 -9.75 4.30
N SER A 120 15.73 -10.69 3.95
CA SER A 120 15.21 -10.84 2.59
C SER A 120 14.36 -9.64 2.17
N TYR A 121 13.51 -9.17 3.08
CA TYR A 121 12.67 -7.99 2.90
C TYR A 121 13.51 -6.74 2.64
N ARG A 122 14.47 -6.41 3.51
CA ARG A 122 15.32 -5.22 3.35
C ARG A 122 16.07 -5.25 2.00
N LYS A 123 16.57 -6.43 1.59
CA LYS A 123 17.24 -6.60 0.28
C LYS A 123 16.27 -6.38 -0.88
N LEU A 124 15.03 -6.82 -0.76
CA LEU A 124 13.99 -6.64 -1.77
C LEU A 124 13.61 -5.16 -1.91
N VAL A 125 13.37 -4.47 -0.79
CA VAL A 125 13.08 -3.02 -0.75
C VAL A 125 14.22 -2.23 -1.34
N GLU A 126 15.47 -2.53 -0.95
CA GLU A 126 16.63 -1.80 -1.42
C GLU A 126 16.76 -1.88 -2.94
N LYS A 127 16.64 -3.09 -3.50
CA LYS A 127 16.67 -3.29 -4.95
C LYS A 127 15.61 -2.47 -5.67
N THR A 128 14.40 -2.41 -5.13
CA THR A 128 13.31 -1.64 -5.74
C THR A 128 13.56 -0.14 -5.64
N ILE A 129 14.01 0.37 -4.49
CA ILE A 129 14.31 1.81 -4.33
C ILE A 129 15.45 2.24 -5.26
N VAL A 130 16.53 1.45 -5.37
CA VAL A 130 17.62 1.72 -6.32
C VAL A 130 17.10 1.82 -7.76
N ARG A 131 16.14 0.99 -8.15
CA ARG A 131 15.51 1.07 -9.48
C ARG A 131 14.64 2.32 -9.62
N LEU A 132 13.83 2.66 -8.63
CA LEU A 132 13.01 3.87 -8.64
C LEU A 132 13.85 5.14 -8.71
N LYS A 133 15.05 5.15 -8.10
CA LYS A 133 16.00 6.26 -8.17
C LYS A 133 16.49 6.59 -9.59
N THR A 134 16.35 5.66 -10.53
CA THR A 134 16.71 5.89 -11.93
C THR A 134 15.66 6.67 -12.72
N CYS A 135 14.47 6.89 -12.16
CA CYS A 135 13.49 7.78 -12.75
C CYS A 135 13.91 9.23 -12.57
N SER A 136 14.19 9.92 -13.68
CA SER A 136 14.39 11.36 -13.72
C SER A 136 13.04 12.09 -13.71
N SER A 137 12.47 12.30 -12.52
CA SER A 137 11.36 13.25 -12.34
C SER A 137 11.90 14.63 -12.01
N THR A 138 11.51 15.65 -12.76
CA THR A 138 11.88 17.05 -12.51
C THR A 138 11.29 17.59 -11.19
N LEU A 139 10.22 16.96 -10.68
CA LEU A 139 9.49 17.39 -9.48
C LEU A 139 9.91 16.65 -8.20
N PHE A 140 10.50 15.46 -8.33
CA PHE A 140 10.91 14.66 -7.17
C PHE A 140 12.43 14.65 -6.97
N GLN A 141 12.89 15.47 -6.03
CA GLN A 141 14.29 15.45 -5.60
C GLN A 141 14.54 14.38 -4.55
N TRP A 142 15.41 13.42 -4.88
CA TRP A 142 15.89 12.40 -3.94
C TRP A 142 16.68 13.02 -2.80
N SER A 143 16.42 12.57 -1.58
CA SER A 143 17.19 12.94 -0.38
C SER A 143 17.28 11.75 0.57
N LYS A 144 18.31 11.73 1.43
CA LYS A 144 18.48 10.65 2.43
C LYS A 144 17.23 10.46 3.31
N ALA A 145 16.58 11.56 3.71
CA ALA A 145 15.36 11.50 4.52
C ALA A 145 14.20 10.81 3.77
N LYS A 146 13.97 11.15 2.50
CA LYS A 146 12.92 10.52 1.68
C LYS A 146 13.22 9.06 1.40
N GLU A 147 14.49 8.72 1.16
CA GLU A 147 14.91 7.34 0.98
C GLU A 147 14.68 6.51 2.24
N MET A 148 14.96 7.05 3.43
CA MET A 148 14.72 6.38 4.70
C MET A 148 13.22 6.14 4.93
N VAL A 149 12.37 7.14 4.64
CA VAL A 149 10.92 6.98 4.71
C VAL A 149 10.44 5.87 3.78
N LEU A 150 10.93 5.83 2.54
CA LEU A 150 10.62 4.75 1.60
C LEU A 150 11.09 3.40 2.15
N ARG A 151 12.36 3.25 2.56
CA ARG A 151 12.90 1.98 3.06
C ARG A 151 12.08 1.40 4.21
N LYS A 152 11.66 2.27 5.13
CA LYS A 152 10.87 1.89 6.30
C LYS A 152 9.43 1.52 5.96
N ASN A 153 8.81 2.19 4.97
CA ASN A 153 7.36 2.13 4.76
C ASN A 153 6.93 1.66 3.36
N PHE A 154 7.83 1.26 2.47
CA PHE A 154 7.51 1.00 1.06
C PHE A 154 6.45 -0.08 0.86
N TYR A 155 6.65 -1.29 1.39
CA TYR A 155 5.64 -2.34 1.26
C TYR A 155 4.31 -2.02 1.96
N PRO A 156 4.29 -1.68 3.28
CA PRO A 156 3.02 -1.55 3.97
C PRO A 156 2.15 -0.44 3.33
N ALA A 157 2.77 0.51 2.63
CA ALA A 157 2.09 1.53 1.85
C ALA A 157 1.53 1.07 0.49
N ILE A 158 2.18 0.14 -0.23
CA ILE A 158 1.71 -0.27 -1.58
C ILE A 158 0.86 -1.54 -1.60
N SER A 159 0.75 -2.26 -0.49
CA SER A 159 -0.09 -3.46 -0.39
C SER A 159 -1.14 -3.41 0.70
N CYS A 160 -1.04 -2.45 1.63
CA CYS A 160 -1.92 -2.35 2.79
C CYS A 160 -2.07 -3.69 3.55
N THR A 161 -1.00 -4.48 3.60
CA THR A 161 -0.95 -5.79 4.26
C THR A 161 -0.14 -5.69 5.55
N ALA A 162 -0.58 -6.41 6.58
CA ALA A 162 0.14 -6.50 7.85
C ALA A 162 1.53 -7.12 7.65
N PHE A 163 2.53 -6.53 8.31
CA PHE A 163 3.86 -7.14 8.38
C PHE A 163 3.84 -8.28 9.38
N PRO A 164 4.38 -9.46 9.03
CA PRO A 164 4.52 -10.54 10.00
C PRO A 164 5.57 -10.21 11.08
N PHE A 165 6.54 -9.33 10.78
CA PHE A 165 7.61 -8.93 11.70
C PHE A 165 7.96 -7.45 11.58
N ARG A 166 8.44 -6.81 12.65
CA ARG A 166 8.95 -5.44 12.59
C ARG A 166 10.42 -5.45 12.17
N CYS A 167 10.65 -5.19 10.89
CA CYS A 167 12.00 -5.17 10.33
C CYS A 167 12.71 -3.82 10.49
N ASP A 168 12.76 -3.30 11.73
CA ASP A 168 13.45 -2.04 12.05
C ASP A 168 14.91 -2.09 11.57
N GLU A 169 15.50 -0.98 11.16
CA GLU A 169 16.90 -0.91 10.70
C GLU A 169 17.88 -1.13 11.88
N SER A 170 18.05 -2.39 12.29
CA SER A 170 19.16 -2.88 13.12
C SER A 170 20.33 -3.36 12.28
#